data_AF-A0A7Y1ZEV9-F1
#
_entry.id   AF-A0A7Y1ZEV9-F1
#
_cell.length_a   1.000
_cell.length_b   1.000
_cell.length_c   1.000
_cell.angle_alpha   90.00
_cell.angle_beta   90.00
_cell.angle_gamma   90.00
#
_symmetry.space_group_name_H-M   'P 1'
#
loop_
_entity.id
_entity.type
_entity.pdbx_description
1 polymer ?
#
loop_
_entity_poly.entity_id
_entity_poly.type
_entity_poly.pdbx_seq_one_letter_code
_entity_poly.pdbx_strand_id
1 'polypeptide(L)'
;MDYEEETAAPRQRGGKQEQNEESTASGPRATGEVKWFNVSKGFGFIVKDDGDEIFVHFRSIRGANRRGLQDGQRVSFVVADSDKGPQAEDVAPE
;
A
#
# COMPACT_ATOMS: atom_id res chain seq x y z
N MET A 1 -57.24 -28.77 15.62
CA MET A 1 -56.63 -27.44 15.84
C MET A 1 -55.40 -27.42 14.97
N ASP A 2 -55.61 -26.94 13.75
CA ASP A 2 -54.61 -26.57 12.77
C ASP A 2 -53.81 -25.33 13.21
N TYR A 3 -52.78 -25.01 12.40
CA TYR A 3 -51.85 -23.87 12.41
C TYR A 3 -50.60 -24.06 13.32
N GLU A 4 -49.35 -23.96 12.86
CA GLU A 4 -48.83 -23.31 11.65
C GLU A 4 -47.39 -23.73 11.27
N GLU A 5 -47.08 -23.48 10.00
CA GLU A 5 -45.86 -23.72 9.21
C GLU A 5 -44.78 -22.63 9.42
N GLU A 6 -43.50 -22.93 9.13
CA GLU A 6 -42.46 -22.09 8.47
C GLU A 6 -41.03 -22.54 8.88
N THR A 7 -40.28 -23.28 8.06
CA THR A 7 -39.42 -22.91 6.90
C THR A 7 -38.01 -22.34 7.20
N ALA A 8 -37.02 -22.97 6.54
CA ALA A 8 -35.74 -22.44 6.02
C ALA A 8 -34.70 -21.87 7.02
N ALA A 9 -33.56 -22.53 7.30
CA ALA A 9 -32.34 -22.71 6.49
C ALA A 9 -31.14 -21.93 7.10
N PRO A 10 -29.90 -22.45 7.03
CA PRO A 10 -28.74 -21.94 7.77
C PRO A 10 -27.94 -20.88 6.99
N ARG A 11 -27.11 -20.11 7.71
CA ARG A 11 -25.74 -19.61 7.35
C ARG A 11 -25.49 -18.24 7.99
N GLN A 12 -24.78 -18.23 9.10
CA GLN A 12 -24.19 -17.00 9.63
C GLN A 12 -23.09 -16.51 8.68
N ARG A 13 -23.48 -15.51 7.89
CA ARG A 13 -22.75 -14.28 7.55
C ARG A 13 -21.24 -14.45 7.36
N GLY A 14 -20.85 -14.67 6.09
CA GLY A 14 -19.58 -14.17 5.61
C GLY A 14 -19.58 -12.64 5.67
N GLY A 15 -18.62 -12.06 6.39
CA GLY A 15 -18.29 -10.65 6.33
C GLY A 15 -17.72 -10.34 4.95
N LYS A 16 -18.56 -9.76 4.08
CA LYS A 16 -18.14 -9.15 2.82
C LYS A 16 -17.84 -7.68 3.09
N GLN A 17 -16.65 -7.29 2.63
CA GLN A 17 -16.36 -6.02 1.96
C GLN A 17 -16.47 -4.74 2.80
N GLU A 18 -15.31 -4.24 3.20
CA GLU A 18 -15.05 -2.80 3.26
C GLU A 18 -13.70 -2.55 2.59
N GLN A 19 -13.66 -2.72 1.26
CA GLN A 19 -12.57 -2.23 0.43
C GLN A 19 -12.98 -0.84 -0.02
N ASN A 20 -12.54 0.15 0.75
CA ASN A 20 -12.80 1.56 0.48
C ASN A 20 -11.92 1.99 -0.70
N GLU A 21 -12.57 2.48 -1.76
CA GLU A 21 -11.96 2.92 -3.00
C GLU A 21 -11.40 4.34 -2.82
N GLU A 22 -10.09 4.52 -2.93
CA GLU A 22 -9.50 5.81 -3.28
C GLU A 22 -8.63 5.63 -4.53
N SER A 23 -9.19 6.07 -5.66
CA SER A 23 -8.58 6.02 -6.97
C SER A 23 -7.42 7.01 -7.06
N THR A 24 -6.19 6.55 -6.88
CA THR A 24 -5.01 7.00 -7.64
C THR A 24 -3.86 6.00 -7.40
N ALA A 25 -3.36 5.37 -8.48
CA ALA A 25 -2.46 4.19 -8.53
C ALA A 25 -3.12 2.84 -8.13
N SER A 26 -3.34 2.00 -9.14
CA SER A 26 -4.22 0.81 -9.13
C SER A 26 -3.57 -0.46 -8.55
N GLY A 27 -3.06 -0.42 -7.32
CA GLY A 27 -2.47 -1.59 -6.65
C GLY A 27 -2.59 -1.55 -5.12
N PRO A 28 -2.44 -2.70 -4.43
CA PRO A 28 -2.43 -2.74 -2.98
C PRO A 28 -1.29 -1.86 -2.44
N ARG A 29 -1.61 -0.93 -1.54
CA ARG A 29 -0.60 -0.13 -0.83
C ARG A 29 0.10 -1.02 0.19
N ALA A 30 1.42 -0.99 0.17
CA ALA A 30 2.29 -1.58 1.17
C ALA A 30 2.89 -0.47 2.05
N THR A 31 3.28 -0.85 3.26
CA THR A 31 4.02 0.01 4.18
C THR A 31 5.45 -0.47 4.33
N GLY A 32 6.32 0.46 4.72
CA GLY A 32 7.71 0.15 4.99
C GLY A 32 8.46 1.34 5.58
N GLU A 33 9.73 1.12 5.83
CA GLU A 33 10.65 2.11 6.38
C GLU A 33 11.73 2.46 5.35
N VAL A 34 12.01 3.75 5.19
CA VAL A 34 13.04 4.22 4.28
C VAL A 34 14.41 3.85 4.82
N LYS A 35 15.08 2.89 4.18
CA LYS A 35 16.44 2.48 4.58
C LYS A 35 17.44 3.59 4.37
N TRP A 36 17.36 4.24 3.21
CA TRP A 36 18.12 5.43 2.87
C TRP A 36 17.53 6.08 1.63
N PHE A 37 17.65 7.40 1.54
CA PHE A 37 17.27 8.16 0.35
C PHE A 37 18.30 9.24 0.07
N ASN A 38 18.84 9.26 -1.14
CA ASN A 38 19.78 10.27 -1.57
C ASN A 38 19.02 11.39 -2.31
N VAL A 39 18.72 12.48 -1.61
CA VAL A 39 17.99 13.62 -2.18
C VAL A 39 18.73 14.24 -3.37
N SER A 40 20.07 14.30 -3.33
CA SER A 40 20.90 14.86 -4.41
C SER A 40 20.85 14.02 -5.69
N LYS A 41 20.72 12.69 -5.57
CA LYS A 41 20.61 11.77 -6.70
C LYS A 41 19.16 11.47 -7.10
N GLY A 42 18.21 11.68 -6.19
CA GLY A 42 16.78 11.46 -6.40
C GLY A 42 16.35 10.00 -6.35
N PHE A 43 17.09 9.12 -5.66
CA PHE A 43 16.71 7.72 -5.49
C PHE A 43 17.11 7.17 -4.11
N GLY A 44 16.48 6.06 -3.73
CA GLY A 44 16.71 5.38 -2.46
C GLY A 44 16.11 3.98 -2.43
N PHE A 45 16.05 3.42 -1.22
CA PHE A 45 15.41 2.13 -0.96
C PHE A 45 14.53 2.21 0.28
N ILE A 46 13.43 1.47 0.23
CA ILE A 46 12.47 1.27 1.31
C ILE A 46 12.47 -0.21 1.67
N VAL A 47 12.52 -0.54 2.95
CA VAL A 47 12.39 -1.90 3.44
C VAL A 47 10.93 -2.11 3.84
N LYS A 48 10.24 -3.06 3.21
CA LYS A 48 8.90 -3.47 3.62
C LYS A 48 8.92 -4.12 5.00
N ASP A 49 7.75 -4.16 5.65
CA ASP A 49 7.58 -4.90 6.91
C ASP A 49 7.93 -6.41 6.76
N ASP A 50 7.84 -6.98 5.55
CA ASP A 50 8.28 -8.36 5.22
C ASP A 50 9.82 -8.52 5.11
N GLY A 51 10.58 -7.42 5.07
CA GLY A 51 12.04 -7.42 4.89
C GLY A 51 12.54 -7.22 3.45
N ASP A 52 11.65 -7.17 2.46
CA ASP A 52 12.01 -6.91 1.06
C ASP A 52 12.47 -5.46 0.83
N GLU A 53 13.53 -5.28 0.04
CA GLU A 53 14.02 -3.97 -0.39
C GLU A 53 13.37 -3.52 -1.70
N ILE A 54 12.67 -2.39 -1.64
CA ILE A 54 11.93 -1.82 -2.76
C ILE A 54 12.63 -0.54 -3.21
N PHE A 55 12.91 -0.45 -4.51
CA PHE A 55 13.56 0.72 -5.09
C PHE A 55 12.61 1.91 -5.14
N VAL A 56 13.04 3.10 -4.72
CA VAL A 56 12.23 4.32 -4.81
C VAL A 56 12.94 5.42 -5.59
N HIS A 57 12.19 6.11 -6.45
CA HIS A 57 12.66 7.26 -7.23
C HIS A 57 11.89 8.53 -6.82
N PHE A 58 12.53 9.70 -6.91
CA PHE A 58 11.92 10.96 -6.50
C PHE A 58 10.62 11.27 -7.26
N ARG A 59 10.49 10.77 -8.49
CA ARG A 59 9.29 10.91 -9.33
C ARG A 59 8.07 10.22 -8.74
N SER A 60 8.30 9.18 -7.93
CA SER A 60 7.25 8.35 -7.34
C SER A 60 6.74 8.94 -6.03
N ILE A 61 7.41 9.95 -5.46
CA ILE A 61 7.05 10.56 -4.18
C ILE A 61 5.94 11.59 -4.41
N ARG A 62 4.79 11.37 -3.76
CA ARG A 62 3.64 12.28 -3.71
C ARG A 62 3.92 13.44 -2.73
N GLY A 63 3.46 14.64 -3.09
CA GLY A 63 3.47 15.81 -2.21
C GLY A 63 4.08 17.07 -2.84
N ALA A 64 3.45 18.22 -2.60
CA ALA A 64 3.89 19.52 -3.10
C ALA A 64 5.21 20.00 -2.49
N ASN A 65 5.55 19.51 -1.29
CA ASN A 65 6.81 19.78 -0.60
C ASN A 65 7.78 18.63 -0.88
N ARG A 66 8.49 18.70 -2.01
CA ARG A 66 9.54 17.74 -2.45
C ARG A 66 10.77 17.75 -1.52
N ARG A 67 10.59 17.57 -0.22
CA ARG A 67 11.71 17.51 0.74
C ARG A 67 12.45 16.17 0.73
N GLY A 68 12.04 15.24 -0.13
CA GLY A 68 12.62 13.89 -0.18
C GLY A 68 12.13 13.04 1.00
N LEU A 69 12.57 11.78 1.03
CA LEU A 69 12.33 10.89 2.16
C LEU A 69 13.49 11.00 3.15
N GLN A 70 13.21 10.89 4.45
CA GLN A 70 14.23 10.77 5.49
C GLN A 70 14.54 9.30 5.76
N ASP A 71 15.76 8.99 6.16
CA ASP A 71 16.11 7.66 6.67
C ASP A 71 15.31 7.33 7.93
N GLY A 72 14.91 6.06 8.08
CA GLY A 72 14.06 5.59 9.17
C GLY A 72 12.60 6.07 9.08
N GLN A 73 12.22 6.81 8.03
CA GLN A 73 10.87 7.33 7.92
C GLN A 73 9.89 6.24 7.45
N ARG A 74 8.75 6.12 8.14
CA ARG A 74 7.66 5.26 7.69
C ARG A 74 6.92 5.88 6.50
N VAL A 75 6.64 5.05 5.50
CA VAL A 75 6.02 5.46 4.24
C VAL A 75 5.02 4.42 3.75
N SER A 76 4.01 4.89 3.02
CA SER A 76 3.01 4.08 2.32
C SER A 76 3.18 4.23 0.81
N PHE A 77 3.27 3.12 0.09
CA PHE A 77 3.58 3.08 -1.34
C PHE A 77 2.92 1.90 -2.04
N VAL A 78 2.81 1.96 -3.35
CA VAL A 78 2.35 0.83 -4.17
C VAL A 78 3.58 0.11 -4.74
N VAL A 79 3.63 -1.21 -4.59
CA VAL A 79 4.70 -2.01 -5.21
C VAL A 79 4.33 -2.27 -6.67
N ALA A 80 5.19 -1.83 -7.58
CA ALA A 80 5.06 -2.10 -9.01
C ALA A 80 6.27 -2.91 -9.51
N ASP A 81 6.03 -3.82 -10.43
CA ASP A 81 7.11 -4.55 -11.11
C ASP A 81 7.73 -3.68 -12.22
N SER A 82 9.04 -3.83 -12.46
CA SER A 82 9.77 -3.05 -13.46
C SER A 82 10.94 -3.85 -14.02
N ASP A 83 11.51 -3.41 -15.15
CA ASP A 83 12.71 -4.03 -15.75
C ASP A 83 13.91 -4.13 -14.78
N LYS A 84 13.94 -3.32 -13.71
CA LYS A 84 14.99 -3.32 -12.68
C LYS A 84 14.61 -4.05 -11.40
N GLY A 85 13.45 -4.70 -11.36
CA GLY A 85 12.86 -5.30 -10.18
C GLY A 85 11.78 -4.43 -9.51
N PRO A 86 11.36 -4.80 -8.28
CA PRO A 86 10.26 -4.14 -7.59
C PRO A 86 10.59 -2.68 -7.26
N GLN A 87 9.70 -1.77 -7.68
CA GLN A 87 9.80 -0.34 -7.41
C GLN A 87 8.59 0.17 -6.62
N ALA A 88 8.81 1.18 -5.81
CA ALA A 88 7.80 1.90 -5.08
C ALA A 88 7.24 3.02 -5.97
N GLU A 89 5.95 2.95 -6.23
CA GLU A 89 5.16 4.01 -6.83
C GLU A 89 4.26 4.64 -5.78
N ASP A 90 3.79 5.85 -6.07
CA ASP A 90 2.79 6.51 -5.23
C ASP A 90 3.19 6.72 -3.76
N VAL A 91 4.47 6.99 -3.52
CA VAL A 91 5.06 7.02 -2.18
C VAL A 91 4.58 8.25 -1.42
N ALA A 92 3.93 8.02 -0.29
CA ALA A 92 3.49 9.05 0.64
C ALA A 92 4.14 8.82 2.02
N PRO A 93 4.57 9.89 2.71
CA PRO A 93 4.92 9.81 4.12
C PRO A 93 3.67 9.43 4.94
N GLU A 94 3.83 8.55 5.93
CA GLU A 94 2.81 8.27 6.95
C GLU A 94 2.84 9.31 8.08
#